data_AF-A0A0G1MNP0-F1
#
_entry.id   AF-A0A0G1MNP0-F1
#
_cell.length_a   1.000
_cell.length_b   1.000
_cell.length_c   1.000
_cell.angle_alpha   90.00
_cell.angle_beta   90.00
_cell.angle_gamma   90.00
#
_symmetry.space_group_name_H-M   'P 1'
#
loop_
_entity.id
_entity.type
_entity.pdbx_description
1 polymer ?
#
loop_
_entity_poly.entity_id
_entity_poly.type
_entity_poly.pdbx_seq_one_letter_code
_entity_poly.pdbx_strand_id
1 'polypeptide(L)'
;MSKELGNNLEYNLDDLFEGNLPEAIDLPELADTPSSVNQFTDGVSGGAIKDGELGGILQSTNFVSGSTGFKLTPSSADIPTTVLTGTLTQTQLNIANRGWVQTSAFSITDADTIAWGAGTFTSADGTAYSIGAGNTGNMSAKTYIYLDTAVSTTAYQTTTTATTAVGAGKVLIAIAQNGTGEASYKVLQGQGGENIDAANIVAGSVTANELSTSITYAGSIIIDTAGLIRSGQTAYDTGTGWFIGNVSGTPKLSIGVGGSITSSLTWDGTNLTVNGYVISGQGTFGGNGSDGALTITSGTTTISASSESVLVKNYTAISITGTGKLDFSTPNTNGTIIILKSQGNITLTSSTSAMIDCSGMGASGGAGVVAGSASNGSVGNGVIFKADYGGGALVGTGGIGGTAIVDSNGNPISTLFAQFLFNLACGGGGGGSTCLAGDIANSGSRGGGALFIQCGKAWNFTTTSGISVAGDAATACVLDSETPGGAGAGGTCMVL
;
A
#
# COMPACT_ATOMS: atom_id res chain seq x y z
N MET A 1 103.87 -55.41 32.74
CA MET A 1 103.82 -55.75 34.18
C MET A 1 102.80 -56.86 34.32
N SER A 2 103.12 -58.16 34.28
CA SER A 2 104.18 -58.91 34.98
C SER A 2 104.24 -58.57 36.46
N LYS A 3 103.69 -59.50 37.26
CA LYS A 3 104.28 -60.09 38.46
C LYS A 3 103.40 -61.31 38.79
N GLU A 4 103.66 -62.51 38.29
CA GLU A 4 104.74 -63.47 38.61
C GLU A 4 104.82 -63.88 40.08
N LEU A 5 104.73 -65.20 40.28
CA LEU A 5 105.43 -66.12 41.21
C LEU A 5 104.44 -67.24 41.58
N GLY A 6 104.72 -68.54 41.46
CA GLY A 6 105.90 -69.25 41.03
C GLY A 6 105.70 -70.77 41.20
N ASN A 7 106.55 -71.51 40.47
CA ASN A 7 107.06 -72.85 40.75
C ASN A 7 106.15 -74.09 40.57
N ASN A 8 106.23 -74.62 39.34
CA ASN A 8 106.61 -76.00 39.00
C ASN A 8 106.20 -77.14 39.96
N LEU A 9 105.06 -77.76 39.65
CA LEU A 9 104.84 -79.18 39.88
C LEU A 9 105.28 -79.93 38.62
N GLU A 10 106.45 -80.55 38.68
CA GLU A 10 106.88 -81.57 37.70
C GLU A 10 106.03 -82.82 37.93
N TYR A 11 105.02 -83.03 37.10
CA TYR A 11 104.30 -84.31 37.04
C TYR A 11 105.10 -85.26 36.14
N ASN A 12 105.64 -86.32 36.75
CA ASN A 12 106.31 -87.41 36.07
C ASN A 12 105.28 -88.20 35.26
N LEU A 13 105.60 -88.49 33.99
CA LEU A 13 104.71 -89.15 33.02
C LEU A 13 104.35 -90.60 33.40
N ASP A 14 105.06 -91.20 34.36
CA ASP A 14 104.80 -92.56 34.83
C ASP A 14 103.55 -92.68 35.74
N ASP A 15 103.06 -91.59 36.33
CA ASP A 15 101.84 -91.60 37.17
C ASP A 15 100.52 -91.59 36.36
N LEU A 16 100.57 -91.43 35.02
CA LEU A 16 99.38 -91.39 34.18
C LEU A 16 98.85 -92.79 33.76
N PHE A 17 99.63 -93.85 34.00
CA PHE A 17 99.31 -95.20 33.52
C PHE A 17 99.08 -96.26 34.62
N GLU A 18 99.29 -95.95 35.90
CA GLU A 18 99.05 -96.90 37.01
C GLU A 18 97.66 -96.82 37.66
N GLY A 19 96.70 -96.12 37.05
CA GLY A 19 95.28 -96.26 37.42
C GLY A 19 94.89 -95.76 38.83
N ASN A 20 95.76 -95.02 39.51
CA ASN A 20 95.47 -94.34 40.77
C ASN A 20 95.21 -92.84 40.49
N LEU A 21 94.07 -92.52 39.87
CA LEU A 21 93.56 -91.15 39.85
C LEU A 21 93.08 -90.79 41.27
N PRO A 22 93.50 -89.65 41.84
CA PRO A 22 93.01 -89.20 43.14
C PRO A 22 91.49 -89.06 43.12
N GLU A 23 90.84 -89.63 44.13
CA GLU A 23 89.44 -89.38 44.43
C GLU A 23 89.14 -87.88 44.42
N ALA A 24 88.13 -87.52 43.61
CA ALA A 24 87.39 -86.26 43.65
C ALA A 24 88.24 -84.98 43.71
N ILE A 25 88.59 -84.44 42.54
CA ILE A 25 88.68 -82.97 42.40
C ILE A 25 87.28 -82.44 42.65
N ASP A 26 87.07 -81.99 43.88
CA ASP A 26 85.92 -81.20 44.35
C ASP A 26 85.95 -79.85 43.61
N LEU A 27 85.44 -79.85 42.38
CA LEU A 27 85.18 -78.64 41.63
C LEU A 27 84.07 -77.90 42.38
N PRO A 28 84.28 -76.64 42.83
CA PRO A 28 83.24 -75.89 43.49
C PRO A 28 82.03 -75.85 42.56
N GLU A 29 80.91 -76.36 43.07
CA GLU A 29 79.58 -76.24 42.51
C GLU A 29 79.42 -74.81 41.99
N LEU A 30 79.43 -74.64 40.66
CA LEU A 30 79.10 -73.39 40.02
C LEU A 30 77.64 -73.14 40.37
N ALA A 31 77.45 -72.42 41.49
CA ALA A 31 76.17 -71.95 41.98
C ALA A 31 75.38 -71.43 40.78
N ASP A 32 74.12 -71.87 40.72
CA ASP A 32 73.09 -71.52 39.74
C ASP A 32 73.49 -70.35 38.86
N THR A 33 73.62 -70.59 37.54
CA THR A 33 73.71 -69.52 36.54
C THR A 33 72.80 -68.39 36.99
N PRO A 34 73.33 -67.21 37.35
CA PRO A 34 72.51 -66.16 37.91
C PRO A 34 71.43 -65.91 36.87
N SER A 35 70.16 -66.06 37.28
CA SER A 35 69.04 -65.63 36.45
C SER A 35 69.41 -64.22 36.01
N SER A 36 69.63 -64.02 34.71
CA SER A 36 69.93 -62.71 34.17
C SER A 36 68.64 -61.89 34.26
N VAL A 37 68.32 -61.42 35.46
CA VAL A 37 67.33 -60.39 35.68
C VAL A 37 68.02 -59.13 35.16
N ASN A 38 67.87 -58.90 33.86
CA ASN A 38 68.29 -57.66 33.23
C ASN A 38 67.32 -56.57 33.72
N GLN A 39 67.49 -56.14 34.97
CA GLN A 39 66.87 -54.92 35.47
C GLN A 39 67.62 -53.78 34.79
N PHE A 40 67.10 -53.31 33.66
CA PHE A 40 67.47 -52.02 33.13
C PHE A 40 66.99 -50.96 34.14
N THR A 41 67.81 -50.68 35.16
CA THR A 41 67.60 -49.57 36.10
C THR A 41 67.99 -48.23 35.50
N ASP A 42 68.81 -48.24 34.45
CA ASP A 42 69.09 -47.07 33.65
C ASP A 42 67.95 -46.89 32.64
N GLY A 43 67.15 -45.85 32.84
CA GLY A 43 65.98 -45.57 32.02
C GLY A 43 66.29 -45.67 30.53
N VAL A 44 65.42 -46.38 29.79
CA VAL A 44 65.53 -46.50 28.34
C VAL A 44 65.36 -45.10 27.74
N SER A 45 66.44 -44.48 27.29
CA SER A 45 66.37 -43.18 26.63
C SER A 45 65.56 -43.30 25.33
N GLY A 46 64.68 -42.34 25.07
CA GLY A 46 63.82 -42.32 23.89
C GLY A 46 64.62 -42.54 22.59
N GLY A 47 64.31 -43.62 21.88
CA GLY A 47 64.93 -43.98 20.60
C GLY A 47 65.77 -45.26 20.58
N ALA A 48 66.01 -45.91 21.73
CA ALA A 48 66.87 -47.10 21.80
C ALA A 48 66.18 -48.43 21.39
N ILE A 49 64.85 -48.45 21.24
CA ILE A 49 64.14 -49.64 20.78
C ILE A 49 63.68 -49.40 19.35
N LYS A 50 64.38 -50.00 18.38
CA LYS A 50 63.97 -50.01 16.98
C LYS A 50 63.00 -51.17 16.76
N ASP A 51 61.98 -50.92 15.94
CA ASP A 51 60.96 -51.91 15.58
C ASP A 51 61.63 -53.17 14.99
N GLY A 52 61.49 -54.31 15.68
CA GLY A 52 61.98 -55.62 15.23
C GLY A 52 62.99 -56.36 16.13
N GLU A 53 63.64 -55.73 17.12
CA GLU A 53 64.70 -56.40 17.92
C GLU A 53 64.21 -57.15 19.17
N LEU A 54 62.93 -57.04 19.52
CA LEU A 54 62.36 -57.66 20.72
C LEU A 54 61.34 -58.73 20.33
N GLY A 55 61.84 -59.90 19.94
CA GLY A 55 61.05 -61.08 19.56
C GLY A 55 60.21 -61.66 20.72
N GLY A 56 59.19 -60.92 21.18
CA GLY A 56 58.14 -61.43 22.08
C GLY A 56 58.47 -61.47 23.58
N ILE A 57 59.62 -60.93 24.04
CA ILE A 57 60.08 -61.10 25.43
C ILE A 57 59.62 -59.96 26.37
N LEU A 58 59.13 -58.83 25.84
CA LEU A 58 58.52 -57.77 26.65
C LEU A 58 57.01 -57.96 26.75
N GLN A 59 56.56 -58.94 27.52
CA GLN A 59 55.18 -59.01 28.00
C GLN A 59 55.07 -58.24 29.31
N SER A 60 54.49 -57.04 29.30
CA SER A 60 54.03 -56.44 30.56
C SER A 60 52.95 -57.35 31.17
N THR A 61 52.82 -57.35 32.50
CA THR A 61 51.72 -58.04 33.20
C THR A 61 50.31 -57.56 32.79
N ASN A 62 50.22 -56.45 32.04
CA ASN A 62 48.99 -55.90 31.47
C ASN A 62 48.79 -56.26 29.98
N PHE A 63 49.54 -57.23 29.44
CA PHE A 63 49.29 -57.73 28.09
C PHE A 63 47.93 -58.44 28.04
N VAL A 64 47.06 -57.98 27.14
CA VAL A 64 45.75 -58.61 26.92
C VAL A 64 45.91 -59.65 25.81
N SER A 65 45.72 -60.92 26.16
CA SER A 65 45.74 -62.02 25.18
C SER A 65 44.73 -61.75 24.06
N GLY A 66 45.21 -61.74 22.81
CA GLY A 66 44.40 -61.46 21.60
C GLY A 66 44.44 -60.00 21.09
N SER A 67 45.20 -59.11 21.72
CA SER A 67 45.43 -57.72 21.29
C SER A 67 46.87 -57.53 20.80
N THR A 68 47.08 -56.65 19.82
CA THR A 68 48.41 -56.24 19.33
C THR A 68 49.03 -55.09 20.14
N GLY A 69 48.43 -54.66 21.26
CA GLY A 69 48.87 -53.48 22.02
C GLY A 69 48.90 -53.65 23.54
N PHE A 70 49.64 -52.74 24.20
CA PHE A 70 49.73 -52.60 25.65
C PHE A 70 48.45 -51.99 26.23
N LYS A 71 47.91 -52.58 27.30
CA LYS A 71 46.84 -51.96 28.09
C LYS A 71 47.46 -50.94 29.05
N LEU A 72 47.50 -49.67 28.63
CA LEU A 72 47.77 -48.57 29.54
C LEU A 72 46.51 -48.35 30.40
N THR A 73 46.62 -48.57 31.70
CA THR A 73 45.54 -48.25 32.65
C THR A 73 46.03 -47.02 33.43
N PRO A 74 45.69 -45.79 33.01
CA PRO A 74 46.16 -44.60 33.71
C PRO A 74 45.49 -44.56 35.09
N SER A 75 46.30 -44.46 36.15
CA SER A 75 45.81 -44.19 37.51
C SER A 75 45.51 -42.71 37.75
N SER A 76 45.85 -41.85 36.79
CA SER A 76 45.53 -40.42 36.73
C SER A 76 45.40 -39.97 35.28
N ALA A 77 44.74 -38.84 35.03
CA ALA A 77 44.29 -38.38 33.71
C ALA A 77 45.40 -37.98 32.71
N ASP A 78 46.66 -38.23 33.03
CA ASP A 78 47.81 -37.88 32.20
C ASP A 78 48.09 -38.99 31.18
N ILE A 79 47.23 -39.10 30.16
CA ILE A 79 47.67 -39.72 28.90
C ILE A 79 48.39 -38.62 28.11
N PRO A 80 49.70 -38.75 27.84
CA PRO A 80 50.41 -37.80 26.99
C PRO A 80 49.68 -37.73 25.64
N THR A 81 49.24 -36.54 25.23
CA THR A 81 48.46 -36.29 24.01
C THR A 81 49.15 -36.74 22.72
N THR A 82 50.42 -37.14 22.81
CA THR A 82 51.24 -37.69 21.74
C THR A 82 51.05 -39.20 21.49
N VAL A 83 50.25 -39.92 22.28
CA VAL A 83 50.15 -41.42 22.22
C VAL A 83 48.75 -41.94 21.81
N LEU A 84 47.87 -41.11 21.25
CA LEU A 84 46.61 -41.60 20.65
C LEU A 84 46.80 -41.89 19.16
N THR A 85 47.50 -42.99 18.83
CA THR A 85 47.44 -43.59 17.50
C THR A 85 46.27 -44.58 17.45
N GLY A 86 45.09 -44.11 17.05
CA GLY A 86 43.87 -44.93 16.90
C GLY A 86 42.62 -44.10 16.62
N THR A 87 41.58 -44.73 16.09
CA THR A 87 40.24 -44.11 15.94
C THR A 87 39.44 -44.26 17.22
N LEU A 88 39.01 -43.14 17.82
CA LEU A 88 38.01 -43.14 18.89
C LEU A 88 36.64 -43.40 18.26
N THR A 89 35.90 -44.39 18.75
CA THR A 89 34.52 -44.61 18.28
C THR A 89 33.62 -43.50 18.82
N GLN A 90 32.61 -43.10 18.05
CA GLN A 90 31.72 -41.99 18.45
C GLN A 90 30.97 -42.26 19.76
N THR A 91 30.75 -43.54 20.08
CA THR A 91 30.17 -44.01 21.35
C THR A 91 31.05 -43.73 22.58
N GLN A 92 32.37 -43.56 22.40
CA GLN A 92 33.30 -43.22 23.47
C GLN A 92 33.36 -41.71 23.74
N LEU A 93 32.84 -40.88 22.82
CA LEU A 93 32.73 -39.44 23.05
C LEU A 93 31.56 -39.15 23.99
N ASN A 94 31.73 -38.15 24.85
CA ASN A 94 30.63 -37.55 25.60
C ASN A 94 29.54 -37.09 24.61
N ILE A 95 28.27 -37.32 24.94
CA ILE A 95 27.12 -36.90 24.13
C ILE A 95 27.16 -35.41 23.74
N ALA A 96 27.67 -34.54 24.63
CA ALA A 96 27.87 -33.11 24.37
C ALA A 96 28.83 -32.83 23.21
N ASN A 97 29.79 -33.72 23.01
CA ASN A 97 30.84 -33.63 21.99
C ASN A 97 30.49 -34.44 20.73
N ARG A 98 29.35 -35.15 20.73
CA ARG A 98 28.83 -35.78 19.52
C ARG A 98 28.09 -34.72 18.72
N GLY A 99 28.09 -34.84 17.39
CA GLY A 99 27.06 -34.18 16.60
C GLY A 99 25.69 -34.63 17.05
N TRP A 100 24.69 -33.76 17.00
CA TRP A 100 23.33 -34.10 17.40
C TRP A 100 22.30 -33.29 16.60
N VAL A 101 21.08 -33.79 16.55
CA VAL A 101 19.92 -33.10 15.98
C VAL A 101 18.72 -33.36 16.88
N GLN A 102 17.75 -32.44 16.87
CA GLN A 102 16.48 -32.65 17.58
C GLN A 102 15.28 -32.09 16.81
N THR A 103 14.08 -32.61 17.09
CA THR A 103 12.84 -32.29 16.35
C THR A 103 11.74 -31.64 17.19
N SER A 104 11.98 -31.30 18.46
CA SER A 104 11.01 -30.55 19.25
C SER A 104 10.85 -29.13 18.67
N ALA A 105 9.62 -28.76 18.36
CA ALA A 105 9.28 -27.40 17.93
C ALA A 105 9.17 -26.49 19.15
N PHE A 106 9.89 -25.38 19.17
CA PHE A 106 9.83 -24.38 20.23
C PHE A 106 8.82 -23.27 19.88
N SER A 107 8.13 -22.75 20.88
CA SER A 107 7.16 -21.66 20.72
C SER A 107 7.09 -20.80 21.97
N ILE A 108 6.70 -19.55 21.80
CA ILE A 108 6.46 -18.62 22.91
C ILE A 108 4.99 -18.73 23.29
N THR A 109 4.72 -18.88 24.59
CA THR A 109 3.33 -18.91 25.09
C THR A 109 2.91 -17.58 25.71
N ASP A 110 3.87 -16.84 26.27
CA ASP A 110 3.68 -15.52 26.89
C ASP A 110 5.03 -14.78 27.03
N ALA A 111 5.05 -13.67 27.77
CA ALA A 111 6.22 -12.80 27.92
C ALA A 111 7.41 -13.46 28.64
N ASP A 112 7.19 -14.54 29.40
CA ASP A 112 8.20 -15.16 30.25
C ASP A 112 8.27 -16.68 30.14
N THR A 113 7.59 -17.29 29.15
CA THR A 113 7.56 -18.76 28.99
C THR A 113 7.83 -19.18 27.55
N ILE A 114 8.80 -20.11 27.41
CA ILE A 114 9.05 -20.84 26.17
C ILE A 114 8.59 -22.29 26.36
N ALA A 115 7.73 -22.75 25.45
CA ALA A 115 7.29 -24.13 25.37
C ALA A 115 8.02 -24.87 24.25
N TRP A 116 8.08 -26.19 24.37
CA TRP A 116 8.49 -27.08 23.29
C TRP A 116 7.51 -28.26 23.15
N GLY A 117 7.25 -28.65 21.91
CA GLY A 117 6.51 -29.85 21.58
C GLY A 117 7.31 -31.13 21.84
N ALA A 118 6.62 -32.26 21.83
CA ALA A 118 7.27 -33.56 21.83
C ALA A 118 8.14 -33.72 20.57
N GLY A 119 9.25 -34.46 20.69
CA GLY A 119 10.22 -34.65 19.62
C GLY A 119 11.21 -35.77 19.93
N THR A 120 12.30 -35.81 19.18
CA THR A 120 13.37 -36.78 19.36
C THR A 120 14.69 -36.04 19.33
N PHE A 121 15.56 -36.33 20.30
CA PHE A 121 16.98 -36.01 20.22
C PHE A 121 17.71 -37.19 19.63
N THR A 122 18.61 -36.98 18.67
CA THR A 122 19.42 -38.03 18.07
C THR A 122 20.88 -37.59 18.06
N SER A 123 21.76 -38.34 18.75
CA SER A 123 23.20 -38.15 18.61
C SER A 123 23.72 -38.82 17.34
N ALA A 124 24.89 -38.39 16.88
CA ALA A 124 25.49 -38.83 15.63
C ALA A 124 25.83 -40.34 15.60
N ASP A 125 25.92 -41.01 16.75
CA ASP A 125 26.06 -42.47 16.83
C ASP A 125 24.73 -43.23 16.62
N GLY A 126 23.64 -42.52 16.34
CA GLY A 126 22.30 -43.07 16.12
C GLY A 126 21.48 -43.27 17.40
N THR A 127 22.04 -43.00 18.58
CA THR A 127 21.27 -43.07 19.83
C THR A 127 20.17 -42.01 19.82
N ALA A 128 18.94 -42.43 20.04
CA ALA A 128 17.76 -41.58 20.03
C ALA A 128 17.06 -41.55 21.39
N TYR A 129 16.60 -40.37 21.79
CA TYR A 129 15.85 -40.12 23.02
C TYR A 129 14.53 -39.44 22.68
N SER A 130 13.40 -40.06 23.05
CA SER A 130 12.06 -39.52 22.81
C SER A 130 11.73 -38.47 23.87
N ILE A 131 11.74 -37.19 23.48
CA ILE A 131 11.55 -36.07 24.39
C ILE A 131 10.06 -35.66 24.41
N GLY A 132 9.46 -35.62 25.59
CA GLY A 132 8.11 -35.13 25.81
C GLY A 132 8.01 -33.61 25.69
N ALA A 133 6.78 -33.12 25.49
CA ALA A 133 6.48 -31.69 25.52
C ALA A 133 6.74 -31.10 26.91
N GLY A 134 7.15 -29.84 26.97
CA GLY A 134 7.46 -29.14 28.22
C GLY A 134 7.57 -27.63 28.03
N ASN A 135 7.91 -26.91 29.10
CA ASN A 135 8.16 -25.47 29.04
C ASN A 135 9.17 -25.03 30.13
N THR A 136 9.60 -23.78 30.05
CA THR A 136 10.52 -23.16 31.02
C THR A 136 9.89 -22.82 32.36
N GLY A 137 8.55 -22.83 32.45
CA GLY A 137 7.80 -22.02 33.41
C GLY A 137 8.08 -20.53 33.23
N ASN A 138 7.57 -19.72 34.17
CA ASN A 138 7.81 -18.28 34.24
C ASN A 138 9.29 -17.98 34.51
N MET A 139 9.98 -17.46 33.50
CA MET A 139 11.38 -17.07 33.59
C MET A 139 11.54 -15.68 34.21
N SER A 140 12.42 -15.57 35.20
CA SER A 140 12.87 -14.28 35.76
C SER A 140 14.29 -13.91 35.33
N ALA A 141 14.99 -14.82 34.64
CA ALA A 141 16.35 -14.69 34.19
C ALA A 141 16.58 -15.54 32.93
N LYS A 142 17.77 -15.40 32.34
CA LYS A 142 18.23 -16.27 31.26
C LYS A 142 18.13 -17.73 31.68
N THR A 143 17.42 -18.52 30.90
CA THR A 143 17.16 -19.93 31.16
C THR A 143 17.76 -20.78 30.05
N TYR A 144 18.50 -21.82 30.46
CA TYR A 144 19.15 -22.78 29.59
C TYR A 144 18.33 -24.07 29.58
N ILE A 145 17.98 -24.52 28.38
CA ILE A 145 17.20 -25.75 28.15
C ILE A 145 18.17 -26.80 27.63
N TYR A 146 18.28 -27.94 28.31
CA TYR A 146 19.31 -28.94 28.03
C TYR A 146 18.80 -30.37 28.22
N LEU A 147 19.41 -31.32 27.50
CA LEU A 147 19.27 -32.75 27.79
C LEU A 147 20.25 -33.11 28.91
N ASP A 148 19.81 -33.87 29.90
CA ASP A 148 20.68 -34.50 30.92
C ASP A 148 20.31 -35.98 31.02
N THR A 149 21.09 -36.84 30.37
CA THR A 149 20.76 -38.27 30.27
C THR A 149 20.82 -38.99 31.61
N ALA A 150 21.44 -38.40 32.64
CA ALA A 150 21.46 -38.96 33.99
C ALA A 150 20.18 -38.63 34.79
N VAL A 151 19.51 -37.51 34.45
CA VAL A 151 18.25 -37.08 35.10
C VAL A 151 17.05 -37.58 34.32
N SER A 152 17.03 -37.36 33.01
CA SER A 152 15.93 -37.78 32.14
C SER A 152 16.39 -37.96 30.70
N THR A 153 15.99 -39.09 30.12
CA THR A 153 16.10 -39.37 28.68
C THR A 153 14.80 -39.05 27.94
N THR A 154 13.78 -38.54 28.63
CA THR A 154 12.45 -38.28 28.06
C THR A 154 11.97 -36.85 28.25
N ALA A 155 12.75 -35.98 28.88
CA ALA A 155 12.40 -34.58 29.10
C ALA A 155 13.65 -33.69 29.09
N TYR A 156 13.55 -32.53 28.45
CA TYR A 156 14.54 -31.47 28.65
C TYR A 156 14.45 -30.90 30.07
N GLN A 157 15.61 -30.51 30.58
CA GLN A 157 15.80 -29.86 31.85
C GLN A 157 15.99 -28.36 31.65
N THR A 158 15.71 -27.58 32.69
CA THR A 158 15.88 -26.12 32.67
C THR A 158 16.75 -25.66 33.83
N THR A 159 17.53 -24.61 33.62
CA THR A 159 18.37 -24.00 34.68
C THR A 159 18.70 -22.56 34.34
N THR A 160 19.00 -21.72 35.32
CA THR A 160 19.52 -20.35 35.10
C THR A 160 21.06 -20.30 35.10
N THR A 161 21.73 -21.43 35.37
CA THR A 161 23.19 -21.51 35.47
C THR A 161 23.78 -22.21 34.26
N ALA A 162 24.53 -21.47 33.43
CA ALA A 162 25.11 -21.97 32.19
C ALA A 162 25.97 -23.25 32.37
N THR A 163 26.79 -23.30 33.42
CA THR A 163 27.69 -24.43 33.70
C THR A 163 26.94 -25.71 34.09
N THR A 164 25.70 -25.62 34.58
CA THR A 164 24.88 -26.79 34.89
C THR A 164 24.31 -27.45 33.63
N ALA A 165 24.11 -26.66 32.57
CA ALA A 165 23.48 -27.09 31.32
C ALA A 165 24.44 -27.81 30.34
N VAL A 166 25.73 -27.86 30.66
CA VAL A 166 26.78 -28.48 29.83
C VAL A 166 27.65 -29.41 30.68
N GLY A 167 28.21 -30.47 30.10
CA GLY A 167 29.07 -31.41 30.82
C GLY A 167 28.92 -32.86 30.36
N ALA A 168 29.43 -33.80 31.15
CA ALA A 168 29.26 -35.24 30.91
C ALA A 168 27.78 -35.63 30.91
N GLY A 169 27.29 -36.21 29.80
CA GLY A 169 25.89 -36.63 29.67
C GLY A 169 24.90 -35.48 29.40
N LYS A 170 25.39 -34.25 29.19
CA LYS A 170 24.55 -33.06 29.05
C LYS A 170 24.73 -32.35 27.72
N VAL A 171 23.63 -31.93 27.11
CA VAL A 171 23.65 -31.20 25.83
C VAL A 171 22.79 -29.96 25.92
N LEU A 172 23.37 -28.78 25.75
CA LEU A 172 22.63 -27.52 25.68
C LEU A 172 21.83 -27.47 24.36
N ILE A 173 20.51 -27.34 24.46
CA ILE A 173 19.59 -27.36 23.33
C ILE A 173 19.21 -25.94 22.90
N ALA A 174 18.80 -25.12 23.87
CA ALA A 174 18.35 -23.76 23.61
C ALA A 174 18.66 -22.82 24.77
N ILE A 175 18.70 -21.52 24.46
CA ILE A 175 18.81 -20.43 25.44
C ILE A 175 17.54 -19.59 25.31
N ALA A 176 16.87 -19.34 26.43
CA ALA A 176 15.65 -18.56 26.51
C ALA A 176 15.84 -17.36 27.46
N GLN A 177 15.13 -16.27 27.19
CA GLN A 177 15.16 -15.05 27.99
C GLN A 177 13.74 -14.46 28.04
N ASN A 178 13.28 -14.06 29.22
CA ASN A 178 12.02 -13.33 29.36
C ASN A 178 12.08 -11.94 28.71
N GLY A 179 10.95 -11.46 28.24
CA GLY A 179 10.77 -10.08 27.77
C GLY A 179 9.60 -9.40 28.47
N THR A 180 9.30 -8.17 28.07
CA THR A 180 8.15 -7.41 28.60
C THR A 180 6.86 -7.67 27.84
N GLY A 181 6.96 -8.13 26.58
CA GLY A 181 5.82 -8.49 25.72
C GLY A 181 5.87 -9.94 25.28
N GLU A 182 7.04 -10.40 24.82
CA GLU A 182 7.30 -11.77 24.37
C GLU A 182 8.66 -12.24 24.87
N ALA A 183 8.79 -13.53 25.16
CA ALA A 183 10.09 -14.14 25.44
C ALA A 183 10.90 -14.35 24.14
N SER A 184 12.23 -14.35 24.24
CA SER A 184 13.14 -14.69 23.13
C SER A 184 13.81 -16.03 23.37
N TYR A 185 14.12 -16.74 22.28
CA TYR A 185 14.88 -17.99 22.37
C TYR A 185 15.74 -18.22 21.13
N LYS A 186 16.82 -18.97 21.32
CA LYS A 186 17.72 -19.47 20.26
C LYS A 186 17.95 -20.96 20.46
N VAL A 187 17.46 -21.78 19.54
CA VAL A 187 17.79 -23.21 19.46
C VAL A 187 19.13 -23.37 18.76
N LEU A 188 20.06 -24.12 19.37
CA LEU A 188 21.44 -24.18 18.89
C LEU A 188 21.61 -25.12 17.69
N GLN A 189 20.85 -26.22 17.62
CA GLN A 189 20.78 -27.14 16.47
C GLN A 189 19.41 -27.83 16.39
N GLY A 190 19.02 -28.27 15.19
CA GLY A 190 17.74 -28.96 14.95
C GLY A 190 16.57 -28.03 14.65
N GLN A 191 15.36 -28.50 14.88
CA GLN A 191 14.10 -27.77 14.62
C GLN A 191 13.83 -26.71 15.70
N GLY A 192 13.35 -25.53 15.30
CA GLY A 192 12.90 -24.48 16.25
C GLY A 192 13.48 -23.10 15.97
N GLY A 193 14.68 -23.01 15.39
CA GLY A 193 15.25 -21.73 14.96
C GLY A 193 15.48 -20.71 16.10
N GLU A 194 15.41 -19.43 15.76
CA GLU A 194 15.55 -18.29 16.67
C GLU A 194 14.29 -17.43 16.55
N ASN A 195 13.69 -17.02 17.67
CA ASN A 195 12.72 -15.94 17.62
C ASN A 195 13.50 -14.65 17.34
N ILE A 196 13.31 -14.09 16.14
CA ILE A 196 13.91 -12.81 15.77
C ILE A 196 12.93 -11.70 16.18
N ASP A 197 13.21 -11.04 17.30
CA ASP A 197 12.46 -9.87 17.73
C ASP A 197 13.08 -8.56 17.20
N ALA A 198 12.44 -7.43 17.51
CA ALA A 198 12.92 -6.11 17.09
C ALA A 198 14.29 -5.74 17.70
N ALA A 199 14.63 -6.25 18.88
CA ALA A 199 15.92 -6.01 19.51
C ALA A 199 17.05 -6.86 18.88
N ASN A 200 16.71 -7.98 18.23
CA ASN A 200 17.66 -8.82 17.50
C ASN A 200 18.06 -8.24 16.14
N ILE A 201 17.27 -7.31 15.57
CA ILE A 201 17.55 -6.71 14.26
C ILE A 201 18.29 -5.39 14.47
N VAL A 202 19.57 -5.35 14.11
CA VAL A 202 20.35 -4.10 14.10
C VAL A 202 19.88 -3.22 12.93
N ALA A 203 19.81 -1.91 13.14
CA ALA A 203 19.44 -0.98 12.08
C ALA A 203 20.29 -1.19 10.81
N GLY A 204 19.64 -1.39 9.67
CA GLY A 204 20.30 -1.63 8.38
C GLY A 204 20.88 -3.02 8.16
N SER A 205 20.68 -3.99 9.08
CA SER A 205 21.26 -5.33 8.94
C SER A 205 20.49 -6.28 8.04
N VAL A 206 19.26 -5.93 7.64
CA VAL A 206 18.45 -6.76 6.73
C VAL A 206 18.68 -6.30 5.29
N THR A 207 19.53 -7.04 4.57
CA THR A 207 19.66 -6.95 3.11
C THR A 207 19.02 -8.20 2.51
N ALA A 208 17.85 -8.05 1.90
CA ALA A 208 17.11 -9.17 1.30
C ALA A 208 16.86 -8.91 -0.18
N ASN A 209 17.12 -9.90 -1.04
CA ASN A 209 16.71 -9.86 -2.44
C ASN A 209 15.18 -9.93 -2.56
N GLU A 210 14.57 -10.72 -1.70
CA GLU A 210 13.13 -10.92 -1.60
C GLU A 210 12.71 -10.86 -0.13
N LEU A 211 11.72 -10.01 0.18
CA LEU A 211 11.06 -9.98 1.48
C LEU A 211 9.61 -10.42 1.28
N SER A 212 9.33 -11.68 1.63
CA SER A 212 7.98 -12.25 1.52
C SER A 212 7.25 -12.15 2.86
N THR A 213 6.41 -11.13 3.02
CA THR A 213 5.57 -10.93 4.21
C THR A 213 4.13 -10.69 3.81
N SER A 214 3.15 -11.17 4.58
CA SER A 214 1.74 -10.88 4.32
C SER A 214 1.41 -9.40 4.47
N ILE A 215 2.04 -8.72 5.44
CA ILE A 215 1.86 -7.29 5.72
C ILE A 215 3.21 -6.69 6.11
N THR A 216 3.53 -5.51 5.58
CA THR A 216 4.69 -4.71 6.00
C THR A 216 4.19 -3.39 6.57
N TYR A 217 4.40 -3.17 7.88
CA TYR A 217 4.19 -1.86 8.50
C TYR A 217 5.50 -1.09 8.51
N ALA A 218 5.60 -0.07 7.66
CA ALA A 218 6.78 0.79 7.60
C ALA A 218 6.37 2.22 7.96
N GLY A 219 7.15 2.88 8.84
CA GLY A 219 6.94 4.30 9.13
C GLY A 219 7.17 5.17 7.89
N SER A 220 8.19 4.83 7.10
CA SER A 220 8.48 5.44 5.80
C SER A 220 8.96 4.40 4.82
N ILE A 221 8.57 4.54 3.56
CA ILE A 221 9.10 3.75 2.45
C ILE A 221 9.86 4.70 1.55
N ILE A 222 11.18 4.54 1.48
CA ILE A 222 12.06 5.30 0.59
C ILE A 222 12.44 4.40 -0.57
N ILE A 223 12.15 4.85 -1.78
CA ILE A 223 12.47 4.15 -3.02
C ILE A 223 13.79 4.73 -3.55
N ASP A 224 14.77 3.88 -3.84
CA ASP A 224 16.08 4.31 -4.33
C ASP A 224 16.06 4.69 -5.84
N THR A 225 17.23 4.84 -6.45
CA THR A 225 17.39 5.26 -7.86
C THR A 225 16.84 4.25 -8.90
N ALA A 226 16.58 3.00 -8.51
CA ALA A 226 16.01 1.95 -9.36
C ALA A 226 14.79 1.22 -8.75
N GLY A 227 14.41 1.56 -7.53
CA GLY A 227 13.29 0.94 -6.84
C GLY A 227 11.93 1.31 -7.44
N LEU A 228 10.94 0.47 -7.15
CA LEU A 228 9.56 0.66 -7.54
C LEU A 228 8.59 -0.02 -6.56
N ILE A 229 7.35 0.45 -6.56
CA ILE A 229 6.18 -0.18 -5.95
C ILE A 229 5.10 -0.18 -7.03
N ARG A 230 4.54 -1.36 -7.35
CA ARG A 230 3.57 -1.49 -8.45
C ARG A 230 2.58 -2.62 -8.22
N SER A 231 1.44 -2.54 -8.89
CA SER A 231 0.51 -3.65 -9.05
C SER A 231 -0.09 -3.61 -10.46
N GLY A 232 -0.08 -4.73 -11.16
CA GLY A 232 -0.63 -4.87 -12.52
C GLY A 232 0.22 -4.29 -13.65
N GLN A 233 0.75 -3.07 -13.49
CA GLN A 233 1.70 -2.50 -14.47
C GLN A 233 3.06 -3.18 -14.38
N THR A 234 3.77 -3.34 -15.51
CA THR A 234 5.11 -3.95 -15.60
C THR A 234 6.24 -2.93 -15.70
N ALA A 235 5.92 -1.71 -16.16
CA ALA A 235 6.81 -0.56 -16.20
C ALA A 235 5.97 0.73 -16.04
N TYR A 236 6.62 1.88 -15.94
CA TYR A 236 5.93 3.17 -16.01
C TYR A 236 5.05 3.23 -17.26
N ASP A 237 3.77 3.57 -17.07
CA ASP A 237 2.78 3.74 -18.13
C ASP A 237 2.65 2.53 -19.07
N THR A 238 2.83 1.31 -18.57
CA THR A 238 2.73 0.05 -19.34
C THR A 238 1.88 -1.00 -18.62
N GLY A 239 0.79 -1.45 -19.25
CA GLY A 239 -0.17 -2.42 -18.68
C GLY A 239 -1.31 -1.74 -17.90
N THR A 240 -2.10 -2.53 -17.16
CA THR A 240 -3.25 -2.02 -16.37
C THR A 240 -2.95 -2.13 -14.88
N GLY A 241 -3.09 -1.03 -14.14
CA GLY A 241 -2.89 -1.01 -12.69
C GLY A 241 -2.24 0.29 -12.22
N TRP A 242 -1.22 0.20 -11.37
CA TRP A 242 -0.47 1.37 -10.89
C TRP A 242 1.02 1.08 -10.70
N PHE A 243 1.80 2.15 -10.78
CA PHE A 243 3.25 2.18 -10.64
C PHE A 243 3.68 3.46 -9.92
N ILE A 244 4.57 3.33 -8.95
CA ILE A 244 5.30 4.42 -8.29
C ILE A 244 6.75 3.99 -8.24
N GLY A 245 7.68 4.73 -8.85
CA GLY A 245 9.07 4.29 -8.86
C GLY A 245 10.02 5.29 -9.48
N ASN A 246 11.30 4.97 -9.43
CA ASN A 246 12.34 5.78 -10.03
C ASN A 246 12.80 5.15 -11.36
N VAL A 247 12.51 5.83 -12.47
CA VAL A 247 12.86 5.36 -13.81
C VAL A 247 14.03 6.19 -14.31
N SER A 248 15.21 5.58 -14.37
CA SER A 248 16.45 6.23 -14.83
C SER A 248 16.79 7.53 -14.07
N GLY A 249 16.61 7.53 -12.74
CA GLY A 249 16.89 8.68 -11.88
C GLY A 249 15.74 9.71 -11.79
N THR A 250 14.62 9.49 -12.50
CA THR A 250 13.43 10.34 -12.43
C THR A 250 12.29 9.64 -11.67
N PRO A 251 11.79 10.21 -10.56
CA PRO A 251 10.58 9.73 -9.91
C PRO A 251 9.36 9.84 -10.84
N LYS A 252 8.63 8.75 -10.99
CA LYS A 252 7.44 8.64 -11.84
C LYS A 252 6.28 7.98 -11.11
N LEU A 253 5.07 8.35 -11.50
CA LEU A 253 3.82 7.73 -11.04
C LEU A 253 2.92 7.48 -12.26
N SER A 254 2.28 6.33 -12.33
CA SER A 254 1.23 6.05 -13.31
C SER A 254 0.10 5.21 -12.69
N ILE A 255 -1.14 5.57 -13.00
CA ILE A 255 -2.36 4.87 -12.56
C ILE A 255 -3.27 4.71 -13.79
N GLY A 256 -3.88 3.53 -13.94
CA GLY A 256 -4.82 3.21 -15.01
C GLY A 256 -4.21 2.36 -16.11
N VAL A 257 -4.65 2.61 -17.35
CA VAL A 257 -4.22 1.89 -18.55
C VAL A 257 -3.03 2.61 -19.18
N GLY A 258 -1.88 1.94 -19.18
CA GLY A 258 -0.63 2.47 -19.71
C GLY A 258 -0.70 2.86 -21.17
N GLY A 259 -0.16 4.03 -21.53
CA GLY A 259 -0.17 4.59 -22.88
C GLY A 259 -1.55 5.06 -23.36
N SER A 260 -2.57 4.98 -22.50
CA SER A 260 -3.92 5.43 -22.83
C SER A 260 -4.02 6.96 -22.72
N ILE A 261 -4.68 7.56 -23.71
CA ILE A 261 -5.09 8.98 -23.70
C ILE A 261 -6.50 9.18 -23.08
N THR A 262 -7.17 8.10 -22.67
CA THR A 262 -8.55 8.14 -22.19
C THR A 262 -8.77 7.53 -20.81
N SER A 263 -7.76 6.95 -20.17
CA SER A 263 -7.95 6.22 -18.90
C SER A 263 -6.66 6.10 -18.09
N SER A 264 -5.97 7.22 -17.84
CA SER A 264 -4.72 7.22 -17.06
C SER A 264 -4.48 8.53 -16.31
N LEU A 265 -3.71 8.44 -15.22
CA LEU A 265 -3.09 9.58 -14.55
C LEU A 265 -1.60 9.29 -14.47
N THR A 266 -0.77 10.18 -15.01
CA THR A 266 0.68 9.99 -15.06
C THR A 266 1.44 11.23 -14.58
N TRP A 267 2.53 11.00 -13.87
CA TRP A 267 3.58 11.97 -13.59
C TRP A 267 4.88 11.44 -14.20
N ASP A 268 5.43 12.16 -15.18
CA ASP A 268 6.61 11.72 -15.93
C ASP A 268 7.95 12.26 -15.38
N GLY A 269 7.88 13.03 -14.28
CA GLY A 269 9.02 13.78 -13.72
C GLY A 269 8.97 15.28 -14.01
N THR A 270 8.13 15.71 -14.96
CA THR A 270 7.98 17.12 -15.38
C THR A 270 6.51 17.53 -15.39
N ASN A 271 5.65 16.71 -15.99
CA ASN A 271 4.25 17.00 -16.23
C ASN A 271 3.36 16.01 -15.48
N LEU A 272 2.28 16.54 -14.89
CA LEU A 272 1.13 15.75 -14.46
C LEU A 272 0.12 15.72 -15.62
N THR A 273 -0.14 14.53 -16.16
CA THR A 273 -1.14 14.31 -17.20
C THR A 273 -2.32 13.53 -16.62
N VAL A 274 -3.53 14.04 -16.82
CA VAL A 274 -4.78 13.36 -16.43
C VAL A 274 -5.57 13.07 -17.71
N ASN A 275 -5.47 11.84 -18.18
CA ASN A 275 -6.10 11.33 -19.38
C ASN A 275 -7.40 10.60 -19.02
N GLY A 276 -8.46 10.87 -19.77
CA GLY A 276 -9.76 10.26 -19.45
C GLY A 276 -10.56 10.99 -18.40
N TYR A 277 -10.39 12.30 -18.28
CA TYR A 277 -11.31 13.12 -17.51
C TYR A 277 -12.72 13.04 -18.14
N VAL A 278 -13.48 12.03 -17.74
CA VAL A 278 -14.92 12.02 -17.90
C VAL A 278 -15.44 13.00 -16.85
N ILE A 279 -15.64 14.26 -17.26
CA ILE A 279 -16.51 15.14 -16.49
C ILE A 279 -17.91 14.60 -16.69
N SER A 280 -18.30 13.61 -15.91
CA SER A 280 -19.69 13.16 -15.87
C SER A 280 -20.64 14.27 -15.39
N GLY A 281 -20.12 15.46 -15.05
CA GLY A 281 -20.85 16.67 -14.67
C GLY A 281 -20.82 17.84 -15.67
N GLN A 282 -20.05 17.83 -16.77
CA GLN A 282 -20.34 18.77 -17.87
C GLN A 282 -21.45 18.12 -18.70
N GLY A 283 -22.70 18.54 -18.46
CA GLY A 283 -23.85 18.05 -19.20
C GLY A 283 -23.56 18.10 -20.71
N THR A 284 -23.98 17.08 -21.45
CA THR A 284 -23.83 17.02 -22.92
C THR A 284 -24.25 18.35 -23.53
N PHE A 285 -23.41 18.91 -24.41
CA PHE A 285 -23.78 20.09 -25.18
C PHE A 285 -25.05 19.76 -25.98
N GLY A 286 -26.14 20.49 -25.76
CA GLY A 286 -27.47 20.17 -26.30
C GLY A 286 -28.41 19.41 -25.34
N GLY A 287 -28.01 19.17 -24.08
CA GLY A 287 -28.87 18.56 -23.06
C GLY A 287 -28.94 17.03 -23.13
N ASN A 288 -29.88 16.45 -22.38
CA ASN A 288 -30.01 14.99 -22.19
C ASN A 288 -31.17 14.32 -22.95
N GLY A 289 -32.01 15.09 -23.67
CA GLY A 289 -33.11 14.56 -24.47
C GLY A 289 -34.33 14.06 -23.67
N SER A 290 -34.42 14.34 -22.36
CA SER A 290 -35.50 13.83 -21.50
C SER A 290 -36.92 14.29 -21.87
N ASP A 291 -37.06 15.41 -22.60
CA ASP A 291 -38.34 15.95 -23.07
C ASP A 291 -38.73 15.43 -24.48
N GLY A 292 -38.00 14.47 -25.05
CA GLY A 292 -38.33 13.88 -26.37
C GLY A 292 -38.11 14.85 -27.54
N ALA A 293 -38.75 14.62 -28.69
CA ALA A 293 -38.65 15.53 -29.84
C ALA A 293 -39.77 16.58 -29.79
N LEU A 294 -39.46 17.85 -30.05
CA LEU A 294 -40.45 18.91 -30.25
C LEU A 294 -40.66 19.12 -31.75
N THR A 295 -41.86 18.81 -32.25
CA THR A 295 -42.23 18.97 -33.66
C THR A 295 -43.52 19.78 -33.78
N ILE A 296 -43.46 20.94 -34.44
CA ILE A 296 -44.60 21.83 -34.68
C ILE A 296 -44.62 22.21 -36.15
N THR A 297 -45.61 21.73 -36.91
CA THR A 297 -45.74 22.00 -38.36
C THR A 297 -46.83 23.02 -38.70
N SER A 298 -47.78 23.22 -37.78
CA SER A 298 -48.89 24.19 -37.91
C SER A 298 -49.47 24.51 -36.53
N GLY A 299 -50.14 25.66 -36.41
CA GLY A 299 -50.82 26.08 -35.18
C GLY A 299 -49.85 26.47 -34.06
N THR A 300 -50.40 26.75 -32.88
CA THR A 300 -49.61 27.19 -31.71
C THR A 300 -49.51 26.06 -30.69
N THR A 301 -48.27 25.73 -30.29
CA THR A 301 -47.98 24.90 -29.11
C THR A 301 -47.53 25.82 -27.99
N THR A 302 -48.20 25.77 -26.84
CA THR A 302 -47.83 26.61 -25.67
C THR A 302 -47.20 25.76 -24.58
N ILE A 303 -46.03 26.18 -24.10
CA ILE A 303 -45.37 25.57 -22.94
C ILE A 303 -45.58 26.46 -21.71
N SER A 304 -46.19 25.88 -20.67
CA SER A 304 -46.33 26.53 -19.36
C SER A 304 -44.98 26.60 -18.65
N ALA A 305 -44.57 27.79 -18.21
CA ALA A 305 -43.46 27.97 -17.28
C ALA A 305 -43.84 27.66 -15.82
N SER A 306 -45.13 27.56 -15.50
CA SER A 306 -45.63 27.26 -14.14
C SER A 306 -45.06 28.19 -13.07
N SER A 307 -44.88 29.47 -13.41
CA SER A 307 -44.24 30.51 -12.59
C SER A 307 -42.77 30.25 -12.24
N GLU A 308 -42.10 29.29 -12.89
CA GLU A 308 -40.67 29.06 -12.71
C GLU A 308 -39.84 30.23 -13.23
N SER A 309 -38.81 30.59 -12.46
CA SER A 309 -37.87 31.64 -12.86
C SER A 309 -36.91 31.19 -13.97
N VAL A 310 -36.69 29.87 -14.07
CA VAL A 310 -35.92 29.22 -15.12
C VAL A 310 -36.66 27.96 -15.59
N LEU A 311 -37.06 27.95 -16.86
CA LEU A 311 -37.67 26.79 -17.52
C LEU A 311 -36.62 26.12 -18.40
N VAL A 312 -36.24 24.88 -18.09
CA VAL A 312 -35.32 24.09 -18.92
C VAL A 312 -36.07 22.98 -19.64
N LYS A 313 -35.88 22.89 -20.95
CA LYS A 313 -36.37 21.80 -21.79
C LYS A 313 -35.21 21.13 -22.52
N ASN A 314 -35.13 19.81 -22.42
CA ASN A 314 -34.07 18.97 -22.98
C ASN A 314 -34.65 18.07 -24.08
N TYR A 315 -34.64 18.53 -25.32
CA TYR A 315 -35.18 17.78 -26.44
C TYR A 315 -34.12 16.91 -27.14
N THR A 316 -34.57 15.85 -27.80
CA THR A 316 -33.75 15.07 -28.74
C THR A 316 -33.59 15.77 -30.08
N ALA A 317 -34.58 16.55 -30.52
CA ALA A 317 -34.57 17.43 -31.70
C ALA A 317 -35.65 18.53 -31.54
N ILE A 318 -35.46 19.69 -32.16
CA ILE A 318 -36.49 20.76 -32.24
C ILE A 318 -36.76 21.07 -33.71
N SER A 319 -38.03 20.99 -34.12
CA SER A 319 -38.46 21.26 -35.49
C SER A 319 -39.74 22.11 -35.49
N ILE A 320 -39.62 23.39 -35.83
CA ILE A 320 -40.74 24.32 -35.99
C ILE A 320 -40.76 24.76 -37.46
N THR A 321 -41.72 24.24 -38.23
CA THR A 321 -41.81 24.40 -39.68
C THR A 321 -43.23 24.75 -40.11
N GLY A 322 -43.47 24.94 -41.42
CA GLY A 322 -44.80 25.25 -41.95
C GLY A 322 -45.34 26.57 -41.40
N THR A 323 -46.45 26.53 -40.65
CA THR A 323 -47.02 27.69 -39.93
C THR A 323 -46.98 27.51 -38.41
N GLY A 324 -46.14 26.60 -37.93
CA GLY A 324 -46.01 26.30 -36.50
C GLY A 324 -45.51 27.49 -35.67
N LYS A 325 -46.04 27.63 -34.46
CA LYS A 325 -45.60 28.59 -33.43
C LYS A 325 -45.37 27.85 -32.11
N LEU A 326 -44.25 28.13 -31.46
CA LEU A 326 -43.99 27.82 -30.06
C LEU A 326 -44.22 29.09 -29.24
N ASP A 327 -45.12 28.99 -28.26
CA ASP A 327 -45.48 30.07 -27.35
C ASP A 327 -45.22 29.63 -25.90
N PHE A 328 -45.18 30.59 -24.98
CA PHE A 328 -44.99 30.32 -23.56
C PHE A 328 -46.04 31.05 -22.72
N SER A 329 -46.35 30.48 -21.56
CA SER A 329 -47.35 31.07 -20.65
C SER A 329 -46.96 30.92 -19.19
N THR A 330 -47.70 31.58 -18.31
CA THR A 330 -47.50 31.55 -16.84
C THR A 330 -46.08 31.93 -16.40
N PRO A 331 -45.54 33.08 -16.84
CA PRO A 331 -44.22 33.54 -16.44
C PRO A 331 -44.11 33.79 -14.93
N ASN A 332 -42.88 33.72 -14.41
CA ASN A 332 -42.56 34.20 -13.06
C ASN A 332 -42.85 35.72 -12.95
N THR A 333 -43.11 36.21 -11.73
CA THR A 333 -43.33 37.64 -11.47
C THR A 333 -42.15 38.52 -11.92
N ASN A 334 -40.92 38.03 -11.80
CA ASN A 334 -39.71 38.73 -12.27
C ASN A 334 -39.32 38.32 -13.69
N GLY A 335 -40.15 37.54 -14.39
CA GLY A 335 -39.87 37.01 -15.71
C GLY A 335 -39.16 35.66 -15.68
N THR A 336 -39.34 34.90 -16.75
CA THR A 336 -38.83 33.54 -16.90
C THR A 336 -37.70 33.48 -17.91
N ILE A 337 -36.60 32.86 -17.52
CA ILE A 337 -35.50 32.47 -18.41
C ILE A 337 -35.85 31.11 -19.00
N ILE A 338 -35.98 31.03 -20.32
CA ILE A 338 -36.33 29.83 -21.06
C ILE A 338 -35.07 29.26 -21.69
N ILE A 339 -34.75 28.00 -21.36
CA ILE A 339 -33.59 27.28 -21.87
C ILE A 339 -34.08 26.09 -22.69
N LEU A 340 -33.88 26.14 -24.00
CA LEU A 340 -34.17 25.06 -24.93
C LEU A 340 -32.87 24.37 -25.32
N LYS A 341 -32.70 23.12 -24.94
CA LYS A 341 -31.51 22.30 -25.26
C LYS A 341 -31.93 21.22 -26.25
N SER A 342 -31.15 21.01 -27.31
CA SER A 342 -31.39 19.92 -28.25
C SER A 342 -30.14 19.10 -28.51
N GLN A 343 -30.23 17.77 -28.39
CA GLN A 343 -29.13 16.85 -28.77
C GLN A 343 -28.94 16.74 -30.28
N GLY A 344 -30.00 17.02 -31.03
CA GLY A 344 -30.09 16.86 -32.46
C GLY A 344 -30.03 18.19 -33.21
N ASN A 345 -30.54 18.17 -34.44
CA ASN A 345 -30.70 19.39 -35.23
C ASN A 345 -31.81 20.25 -34.63
N ILE A 346 -31.65 21.56 -34.76
CA ILE A 346 -32.73 22.52 -34.57
C ILE A 346 -33.10 23.09 -35.95
N THR A 347 -34.35 22.90 -36.35
CA THR A 347 -34.89 23.34 -37.65
C THR A 347 -36.04 24.32 -37.42
N LEU A 348 -35.81 25.59 -37.70
CA LEU A 348 -36.71 26.72 -37.48
C LEU A 348 -36.98 27.40 -38.83
N THR A 349 -37.96 26.86 -39.55
CA THR A 349 -38.32 27.29 -40.91
C THR A 349 -39.81 27.60 -41.07
N SER A 350 -40.52 27.83 -39.97
CA SER A 350 -41.93 28.24 -40.00
C SER A 350 -42.07 29.63 -40.62
N SER A 351 -43.11 29.87 -41.41
CA SER A 351 -43.45 31.18 -41.97
C SER A 351 -44.13 32.11 -40.97
N THR A 352 -44.48 31.62 -39.78
CA THR A 352 -45.06 32.44 -38.71
C THR A 352 -44.00 33.36 -38.09
N SER A 353 -44.32 34.64 -37.93
CA SER A 353 -43.44 35.65 -37.31
C SER A 353 -44.11 36.21 -36.05
N ALA A 354 -43.62 35.97 -34.83
CA ALA A 354 -42.50 35.09 -34.47
C ALA A 354 -42.93 33.60 -34.38
N MET A 355 -42.02 32.68 -34.73
CA MET A 355 -42.27 31.23 -34.59
C MET A 355 -41.86 30.68 -33.22
N ILE A 356 -40.95 31.35 -32.52
CA ILE A 356 -40.73 31.17 -31.09
C ILE A 356 -41.04 32.51 -30.45
N ASP A 357 -42.08 32.54 -29.62
CA ASP A 357 -42.59 33.76 -29.01
C ASP A 357 -42.45 33.70 -27.50
N CYS A 358 -41.49 34.46 -26.99
CA CYS A 358 -41.27 34.68 -25.57
C CYS A 358 -41.69 36.11 -25.17
N SER A 359 -42.57 36.76 -25.96
CA SER A 359 -43.10 38.06 -25.58
C SER A 359 -43.98 37.97 -24.32
N GLY A 360 -43.97 39.04 -23.51
CA GLY A 360 -44.69 39.08 -22.22
C GLY A 360 -44.17 38.13 -21.13
N MET A 361 -43.15 37.30 -21.42
CA MET A 361 -42.57 36.34 -20.46
C MET A 361 -41.56 36.96 -19.49
N GLY A 362 -41.37 38.27 -19.53
CA GLY A 362 -40.51 39.04 -18.62
C GLY A 362 -41.22 39.47 -17.35
N ALA A 363 -40.65 40.43 -16.64
CA ALA A 363 -41.15 40.86 -15.34
C ALA A 363 -42.52 41.54 -15.44
N SER A 364 -43.35 41.37 -14.41
CA SER A 364 -44.67 42.00 -14.31
C SER A 364 -44.56 43.53 -14.33
N GLY A 365 -45.45 44.19 -15.06
CA GLY A 365 -45.57 45.65 -15.00
C GLY A 365 -46.14 46.14 -13.67
N GLY A 366 -46.02 47.44 -13.42
CA GLY A 366 -46.51 48.10 -12.21
C GLY A 366 -48.03 48.02 -12.12
N ALA A 367 -48.55 47.91 -10.91
CA ALA A 367 -50.00 47.88 -10.69
C ALA A 367 -50.63 49.20 -11.14
N GLY A 368 -51.87 49.15 -11.64
CA GLY A 368 -52.66 50.36 -11.76
C GLY A 368 -52.88 50.95 -10.36
N VAL A 369 -52.59 52.23 -10.18
CA VAL A 369 -52.72 52.93 -8.89
C VAL A 369 -53.78 54.02 -8.95
N VAL A 370 -54.24 54.48 -7.79
CA VAL A 370 -55.23 55.57 -7.68
C VAL A 370 -54.54 56.92 -7.89
N ALA A 371 -55.28 57.90 -8.42
CA ALA A 371 -54.79 59.25 -8.73
C ALA A 371 -53.86 59.83 -7.65
N GLY A 372 -52.67 60.25 -8.08
CA GLY A 372 -51.62 60.80 -7.22
C GLY A 372 -50.59 59.79 -6.72
N SER A 373 -50.70 58.51 -7.08
CA SER A 373 -49.70 57.48 -6.80
C SER A 373 -49.02 56.99 -8.08
N ALA A 374 -47.85 56.37 -7.94
CA ALA A 374 -47.12 55.70 -9.03
C ALA A 374 -46.75 54.28 -8.59
N SER A 375 -46.81 53.30 -9.51
CA SER A 375 -46.34 51.94 -9.25
C SER A 375 -45.25 51.56 -10.24
N ASN A 376 -44.11 51.17 -9.69
CA ASN A 376 -42.99 50.67 -10.46
C ASN A 376 -43.28 49.25 -10.97
N GLY A 377 -42.74 48.92 -12.14
CA GLY A 377 -42.67 47.53 -12.60
C GLY A 377 -41.77 46.66 -11.71
N SER A 378 -41.73 45.37 -12.02
CA SER A 378 -40.80 44.43 -11.40
C SER A 378 -39.47 44.38 -12.18
N VAL A 379 -38.38 44.10 -11.46
CA VAL A 379 -37.03 43.87 -12.03
C VAL A 379 -37.01 42.54 -12.79
N GLY A 380 -36.40 42.54 -13.98
CA GLY A 380 -36.20 41.33 -14.78
C GLY A 380 -35.22 40.34 -14.15
N ASN A 381 -35.56 39.05 -14.15
CA ASN A 381 -34.69 37.98 -13.70
C ASN A 381 -33.45 37.91 -14.60
N GLY A 382 -32.29 37.61 -14.03
CA GLY A 382 -31.05 37.48 -14.80
C GLY A 382 -30.03 36.59 -14.10
N VAL A 383 -29.15 35.97 -14.88
CA VAL A 383 -28.14 35.02 -14.35
C VAL A 383 -27.04 35.77 -13.59
N ILE A 384 -26.57 36.89 -14.14
CA ILE A 384 -25.50 37.71 -13.54
C ILE A 384 -25.95 39.16 -13.36
N PHE A 385 -26.59 39.74 -14.38
CA PHE A 385 -27.16 41.10 -14.29
C PHE A 385 -28.65 41.09 -14.58
N LYS A 386 -29.37 42.03 -13.98
CA LYS A 386 -30.84 42.15 -14.06
C LYS A 386 -31.24 43.32 -14.95
N ALA A 387 -32.44 43.28 -15.51
CA ALA A 387 -33.02 44.45 -16.16
C ALA A 387 -33.79 45.28 -15.13
N ASP A 388 -33.55 46.58 -15.10
CA ASP A 388 -34.27 47.48 -14.20
C ASP A 388 -35.74 47.63 -14.61
N TYR A 389 -36.58 47.94 -13.63
CA TYR A 389 -38.01 48.16 -13.85
C TYR A 389 -38.28 49.53 -14.50
N GLY A 390 -39.46 49.64 -15.12
CA GLY A 390 -40.00 50.92 -15.55
C GLY A 390 -40.58 51.68 -14.36
N GLY A 391 -40.19 52.94 -14.21
CA GLY A 391 -40.72 53.81 -13.17
C GLY A 391 -42.19 54.14 -13.41
N GLY A 392 -43.02 54.05 -12.37
CA GLY A 392 -44.38 54.60 -12.43
C GLY A 392 -44.34 56.13 -12.59
N ALA A 393 -45.38 56.70 -13.17
CA ALA A 393 -45.49 58.14 -13.37
C ALA A 393 -46.68 58.73 -12.61
N LEU A 394 -46.55 60.01 -12.22
CA LEU A 394 -47.64 60.77 -11.62
C LEU A 394 -48.59 61.31 -12.71
N VAL A 395 -49.76 61.79 -12.27
CA VAL A 395 -50.87 62.27 -13.13
C VAL A 395 -50.37 63.16 -14.27
N GLY A 396 -50.74 62.80 -15.51
CA GLY A 396 -50.42 63.58 -16.71
C GLY A 396 -49.05 63.28 -17.34
N THR A 397 -48.29 62.33 -16.78
CA THR A 397 -47.10 61.74 -17.43
C THR A 397 -47.25 60.22 -17.65
N GLY A 398 -46.81 59.72 -18.80
CA GLY A 398 -46.77 58.28 -19.09
C GLY A 398 -45.76 57.55 -18.22
N GLY A 399 -46.05 56.31 -17.84
CA GLY A 399 -45.09 55.47 -17.12
C GLY A 399 -43.80 55.30 -17.93
N ILE A 400 -42.65 55.30 -17.26
CA ILE A 400 -41.37 55.01 -17.91
C ILE A 400 -41.37 53.52 -18.27
N GLY A 401 -40.95 53.20 -19.49
CA GLY A 401 -40.79 51.81 -19.92
C GLY A 401 -39.71 51.09 -19.10
N GLY A 402 -39.75 49.76 -19.08
CA GLY A 402 -38.65 48.98 -18.49
C GLY A 402 -37.29 49.36 -19.08
N THR A 403 -36.23 49.34 -18.28
CA THR A 403 -34.88 49.60 -18.80
C THR A 403 -34.26 48.29 -19.30
N ALA A 404 -33.40 48.38 -20.32
CA ALA A 404 -32.57 47.24 -20.73
C ALA A 404 -31.57 46.87 -19.61
N ILE A 405 -30.80 45.79 -19.79
CA ILE A 405 -29.82 45.29 -18.81
C ILE A 405 -28.87 46.41 -18.35
N VAL A 406 -28.80 46.62 -17.04
CA VAL A 406 -27.89 47.57 -16.40
C VAL A 406 -26.98 46.85 -15.40
N ASP A 407 -25.88 47.50 -15.03
CA ASP A 407 -25.07 47.07 -13.88
C ASP A 407 -25.78 47.37 -12.54
N SER A 408 -25.17 46.98 -11.41
CA SER A 408 -25.73 47.24 -10.08
C SER A 408 -25.84 48.73 -9.72
N ASN A 409 -25.29 49.63 -10.54
CA ASN A 409 -25.34 51.07 -10.38
C ASN A 409 -26.33 51.73 -11.37
N GLY A 410 -27.10 50.95 -12.14
CA GLY A 410 -28.08 51.47 -13.11
C GLY A 410 -27.46 51.96 -14.42
N ASN A 411 -26.17 51.72 -14.66
CA ASN A 411 -25.54 52.11 -15.92
C ASN A 411 -25.73 51.01 -16.98
N PRO A 412 -26.00 51.36 -18.26
CA PRO A 412 -25.99 50.38 -19.33
C PRO A 412 -24.60 49.74 -19.40
N ILE A 413 -24.53 48.41 -19.38
CA ILE A 413 -23.27 47.67 -19.33
C ILE A 413 -22.48 47.92 -20.63
N SER A 414 -21.54 48.87 -20.59
CA SER A 414 -20.66 49.18 -21.71
C SER A 414 -19.58 48.09 -21.88
N THR A 415 -19.84 47.15 -22.78
CA THR A 415 -18.96 46.35 -23.68
C THR A 415 -17.57 45.81 -23.24
N LEU A 416 -16.92 46.23 -22.16
CA LEU A 416 -15.53 45.81 -21.85
C LEU A 416 -15.40 44.57 -20.93
N PHE A 417 -16.35 44.32 -20.02
CA PHE A 417 -16.31 43.14 -19.13
C PHE A 417 -17.13 41.93 -19.64
N ALA A 418 -17.82 42.07 -20.78
CA ALA A 418 -18.74 41.06 -21.32
C ALA A 418 -18.07 39.97 -22.19
N GLN A 419 -16.74 40.00 -22.38
CA GLN A 419 -16.08 39.07 -23.32
C GLN A 419 -16.03 37.61 -22.84
N PHE A 420 -16.30 37.33 -21.56
CA PHE A 420 -16.30 35.96 -21.00
C PHE A 420 -17.57 35.57 -20.22
N LEU A 421 -18.52 36.49 -20.03
CA LEU A 421 -19.73 36.23 -19.26
C LEU A 421 -20.96 36.50 -20.13
N PHE A 422 -21.63 35.43 -20.55
CA PHE A 422 -22.92 35.52 -21.21
C PHE A 422 -23.99 35.90 -20.19
N ASN A 423 -24.65 37.05 -20.36
CA ASN A 423 -25.78 37.41 -19.52
C ASN A 423 -27.11 37.12 -20.23
N LEU A 424 -27.94 36.30 -19.59
CA LEU A 424 -29.33 36.10 -19.97
C LEU A 424 -30.17 36.86 -18.96
N ALA A 425 -31.00 37.79 -19.43
CA ALA A 425 -31.91 38.54 -18.59
C ALA A 425 -33.26 38.77 -19.27
N CYS A 426 -34.30 38.67 -18.47
CA CYS A 426 -35.66 39.05 -18.84
C CYS A 426 -35.77 40.58 -18.84
N GLY A 427 -36.63 41.13 -19.68
CA GLY A 427 -36.96 42.55 -19.65
C GLY A 427 -37.71 42.92 -18.37
N GLY A 428 -37.44 44.12 -17.84
CA GLY A 428 -38.21 44.72 -16.75
C GLY A 428 -39.65 45.06 -17.18
N GLY A 429 -40.58 45.04 -16.23
CA GLY A 429 -41.96 45.46 -16.46
C GLY A 429 -42.07 46.98 -16.55
N GLY A 430 -43.01 47.49 -17.34
CA GLY A 430 -43.27 48.92 -17.44
C GLY A 430 -43.95 49.49 -16.19
N GLY A 431 -43.84 50.80 -15.94
CA GLY A 431 -44.52 51.45 -14.82
C GLY A 431 -46.03 51.57 -15.01
N GLY A 432 -46.79 51.42 -13.92
CA GLY A 432 -48.22 51.71 -13.89
C GLY A 432 -48.48 53.22 -13.81
N SER A 433 -49.58 53.68 -14.39
CA SER A 433 -50.00 55.09 -14.36
C SER A 433 -51.51 55.21 -14.13
N THR A 434 -51.93 56.39 -13.72
CA THR A 434 -53.34 56.73 -13.49
C THR A 434 -53.79 57.72 -14.53
N CYS A 435 -55.04 57.60 -14.95
CA CYS A 435 -55.77 58.73 -15.54
C CYS A 435 -56.27 59.67 -14.43
N LEU A 436 -57.02 60.70 -14.79
CA LEU A 436 -57.48 61.76 -13.89
C LEU A 436 -58.22 61.19 -12.67
N ALA A 437 -58.45 62.03 -11.65
CA ALA A 437 -59.07 61.61 -10.39
C ALA A 437 -60.47 61.00 -10.62
N GLY A 438 -60.55 59.66 -10.63
CA GLY A 438 -61.78 58.90 -10.81
C GLY A 438 -61.72 57.75 -11.83
N ASP A 439 -60.65 57.69 -12.65
CA ASP A 439 -60.59 56.75 -13.77
C ASP A 439 -59.94 55.39 -13.45
N ILE A 440 -60.14 54.42 -14.34
CA ILE A 440 -59.60 53.05 -14.24
C ILE A 440 -58.08 53.10 -14.42
N ALA A 441 -57.34 52.76 -13.38
CA ALA A 441 -55.89 52.74 -13.42
C ALA A 441 -55.34 51.73 -14.45
N ASN A 442 -54.37 52.16 -15.26
CA ASN A 442 -53.71 51.29 -16.23
C ASN A 442 -52.47 50.66 -15.61
N SER A 443 -52.45 49.32 -15.55
CA SER A 443 -51.24 48.59 -15.20
C SER A 443 -50.17 48.79 -16.27
N GLY A 444 -48.91 48.79 -15.87
CA GLY A 444 -47.79 48.68 -16.80
C GLY A 444 -47.78 47.31 -17.47
N SER A 445 -47.15 47.25 -18.64
CA SER A 445 -47.05 46.02 -19.44
C SER A 445 -45.89 45.15 -18.98
N ARG A 446 -45.95 43.83 -19.24
CA ARG A 446 -44.87 42.90 -18.86
C ARG A 446 -43.66 43.06 -19.76
N GLY A 447 -42.46 42.82 -19.25
CA GLY A 447 -41.25 42.70 -20.08
C GLY A 447 -41.24 41.44 -20.94
N GLY A 448 -40.24 41.29 -21.80
CA GLY A 448 -40.00 40.07 -22.59
C GLY A 448 -39.19 39.02 -21.83
N GLY A 449 -39.40 37.73 -22.12
CA GLY A 449 -38.62 36.66 -21.50
C GLY A 449 -37.17 36.61 -22.01
N ALA A 450 -36.30 35.90 -21.29
CA ALA A 450 -34.98 35.55 -21.81
C ALA A 450 -35.05 34.18 -22.48
N LEU A 451 -34.40 34.03 -23.63
CA LEU A 451 -34.33 32.78 -24.37
C LEU A 451 -32.88 32.36 -24.57
N PHE A 452 -32.56 31.15 -24.18
CA PHE A 452 -31.28 30.50 -24.49
C PHE A 452 -31.53 29.20 -25.23
N ILE A 453 -30.93 29.06 -26.40
CA ILE A 453 -31.02 27.85 -27.21
C ILE A 453 -29.63 27.22 -27.34
N GLN A 454 -29.53 25.93 -27.06
CA GLN A 454 -28.32 25.15 -27.24
C GLN A 454 -28.53 24.05 -28.27
N CYS A 455 -27.77 24.09 -29.37
CA CYS A 455 -27.93 23.18 -30.50
C CYS A 455 -26.78 22.16 -30.59
N GLY A 456 -27.04 20.91 -30.21
CA GLY A 456 -26.05 19.83 -30.25
C GLY A 456 -25.56 19.48 -31.66
N LYS A 457 -26.30 19.83 -32.71
CA LYS A 457 -25.94 19.61 -34.13
C LYS A 457 -26.24 20.84 -35.00
N ALA A 458 -26.87 20.67 -36.17
CA ALA A 458 -27.09 21.77 -37.11
C ALA A 458 -28.21 22.72 -36.65
N TRP A 459 -27.93 24.02 -36.70
CA TRP A 459 -28.90 25.10 -36.52
C TRP A 459 -29.36 25.60 -37.90
N ASN A 460 -30.61 25.31 -38.26
CA ASN A 460 -31.21 25.74 -39.52
C ASN A 460 -32.31 26.77 -39.24
N PHE A 461 -32.04 28.04 -39.52
CA PHE A 461 -32.97 29.16 -39.26
C PHE A 461 -33.16 29.99 -40.53
N THR A 462 -34.39 30.08 -41.05
CA THR A 462 -34.66 30.73 -42.34
C THR A 462 -35.62 31.92 -42.28
N THR A 463 -36.26 32.16 -41.15
CA THR A 463 -37.36 33.13 -41.06
C THR A 463 -36.91 34.45 -40.46
N THR A 464 -37.13 35.54 -41.19
CA THR A 464 -36.88 36.90 -40.67
C THR A 464 -37.81 37.16 -39.49
N SER A 465 -37.28 37.69 -38.39
CA SER A 465 -38.04 37.93 -37.14
C SER A 465 -38.68 36.66 -36.55
N GLY A 466 -38.09 35.49 -36.79
CA GLY A 466 -38.61 34.21 -36.31
C GLY A 466 -38.60 34.02 -34.79
N ILE A 467 -37.89 34.85 -34.02
CA ILE A 467 -37.85 34.80 -32.55
C ILE A 467 -38.23 36.16 -31.99
N SER A 468 -39.17 36.19 -31.05
CA SER A 468 -39.54 37.40 -30.30
C SER A 468 -39.24 37.22 -28.81
N VAL A 469 -38.51 38.19 -28.27
CA VAL A 469 -38.30 38.39 -26.82
C VAL A 469 -38.76 39.80 -26.43
N ALA A 470 -39.73 40.36 -27.15
CA ALA A 470 -40.22 41.72 -26.91
C ALA A 470 -41.01 41.82 -25.61
N GLY A 471 -40.96 42.98 -24.96
CA GLY A 471 -41.92 43.31 -23.92
C GLY A 471 -43.31 43.56 -24.52
N ASP A 472 -44.33 43.42 -23.69
CA ASP A 472 -45.69 43.75 -24.05
C ASP A 472 -45.80 45.26 -24.32
N ALA A 473 -46.53 45.59 -25.38
CA ALA A 473 -46.85 46.98 -25.69
C ALA A 473 -47.67 47.60 -24.55
N ALA A 474 -47.47 48.89 -24.30
CA ALA A 474 -48.33 49.65 -23.41
C ALA A 474 -49.79 49.59 -23.88
N THR A 475 -50.73 49.37 -22.96
CA THR A 475 -52.15 49.55 -23.26
C THR A 475 -52.39 51.03 -23.59
N ALA A 476 -52.86 51.30 -24.81
CA ALA A 476 -53.27 52.64 -25.21
C ALA A 476 -54.49 53.06 -24.38
N CYS A 477 -54.50 54.30 -23.89
CA CYS A 477 -55.71 54.83 -23.27
C CYS A 477 -56.78 55.10 -24.35
N VAL A 478 -58.05 54.89 -24.00
CA VAL A 478 -59.21 54.94 -24.91
C VAL A 478 -59.89 56.33 -24.94
N LEU A 479 -59.40 57.32 -24.18
CA LEU A 479 -60.01 58.66 -24.09
C LEU A 479 -59.02 59.80 -24.40
N ASP A 480 -59.56 60.89 -24.97
CA ASP A 480 -58.89 61.96 -25.74
C ASP A 480 -57.83 62.83 -25.01
N SER A 481 -57.36 62.47 -23.81
CA SER A 481 -56.36 63.27 -23.09
C SER A 481 -55.54 62.53 -22.02
N GLU A 482 -55.21 61.26 -22.21
CA GLU A 482 -54.66 60.43 -21.12
C GLU A 482 -53.37 59.68 -21.44
N THR A 483 -52.62 59.43 -20.38
CA THR A 483 -51.26 58.87 -20.42
C THR A 483 -51.27 57.34 -20.45
N PRO A 484 -50.60 56.70 -21.43
CA PRO A 484 -50.48 55.26 -21.46
C PRO A 484 -49.64 54.73 -20.29
N GLY A 485 -49.88 53.47 -19.91
CA GLY A 485 -48.95 52.74 -19.04
C GLY A 485 -47.57 52.59 -19.70
N GLY A 486 -46.53 52.28 -18.92
CA GLY A 486 -45.20 52.00 -19.47
C GLY A 486 -45.20 50.68 -20.24
N ALA A 487 -44.55 50.65 -21.41
CA ALA A 487 -44.28 49.40 -22.13
C ALA A 487 -43.22 48.55 -21.40
N GLY A 488 -43.27 47.24 -21.57
CA GLY A 488 -42.23 46.35 -21.04
C GLY A 488 -40.94 46.42 -21.85
N ALA A 489 -39.80 46.21 -21.20
CA ALA A 489 -38.52 46.08 -21.90
C ALA A 489 -38.43 44.74 -22.64
N GLY A 490 -37.63 44.69 -23.72
CA GLY A 490 -37.25 43.42 -24.34
C GLY A 490 -36.33 42.59 -23.43
N GLY A 491 -36.41 41.27 -23.53
CA GLY A 491 -35.45 40.34 -22.94
C GLY A 491 -34.29 40.02 -23.89
N THR A 492 -33.45 39.07 -23.50
CA THR A 492 -32.30 38.61 -24.30
C THR A 492 -32.60 37.31 -25.04
N CYS A 493 -32.07 37.15 -26.26
CA CYS A 493 -32.02 35.87 -26.94
C CYS A 493 -30.56 35.49 -27.24
N MET A 494 -30.18 34.25 -26.94
CA MET A 494 -28.86 33.69 -27.25
C MET A 494 -29.01 32.29 -27.86
N VAL A 495 -28.18 31.99 -28.86
CA VAL A 495 -28.07 30.68 -29.49
C VAL A 495 -26.60 30.27 -29.45
N LEU A 496 -26.33 29.05 -28.98
CA LEU A 496 -25.00 28.46 -28.91
C LEU A 496 -24.92 27.12 -29.64
#